data_AF-A0A512H617-F1
#
_entry.id   AF-A0A512H617-F1
#
_cell.length_a   1.000
_cell.length_b   1.000
_cell.length_c   1.000
_cell.angle_alpha   90.00
_cell.angle_beta   90.00
_cell.angle_gamma   90.00
#
_symmetry.space_group_name_H-M   'P 1'
#
loop_
_entity.id
_entity.type
_entity.pdbx_description
1 polymer ?
#
loop_
_entity_poly.entity_id
_entity_poly.type
_entity_poly.pdbx_seq_one_letter_code
_entity_poly.pdbx_strand_id
1 'polypeptide(L)'
;MTPLHARPLPPTPALRVSPGLAPARPARLLVEAARTWARTPDGRGGFEPALARQVCAAGLGSLLPALDGLMVIIAVHAPAPLALGAPGSEPTTSDARLLVAALNGLVTTGESGGPAIDRLALRLGARGGALARACLARLAQALPAPAVRMVWPSADATQAAVFPEATEEKALGSSGERRSCRAFFPSLEAH
;
A
#
# COMPACT_ATOMS: atom_id res chain seq x y z
N MET A 1 -3.06 3.53 -49.35
CA MET A 1 -2.43 3.86 -48.06
C MET A 1 -3.52 4.29 -47.11
N THR A 2 -3.90 3.42 -46.17
CA THR A 2 -5.02 3.66 -45.24
C THR A 2 -4.45 4.27 -43.96
N PRO A 3 -4.97 5.40 -43.47
CA PRO A 3 -4.47 6.03 -42.25
C PRO A 3 -4.77 5.14 -41.04
N LEU A 4 -3.73 4.80 -40.27
CA LEU A 4 -3.85 4.14 -38.98
C LEU A 4 -4.54 5.11 -38.01
N HIS A 5 -5.82 4.92 -37.73
CA HIS A 5 -6.52 5.66 -36.70
C HIS A 5 -5.94 5.29 -35.33
N ALA A 6 -5.25 6.24 -34.71
CA ALA A 6 -4.76 6.11 -33.34
C ALA A 6 -5.95 5.92 -32.39
N ARG A 7 -6.05 4.74 -31.79
CA ARG A 7 -7.11 4.40 -30.84
C ARG A 7 -6.84 5.19 -29.54
N PRO A 8 -7.80 5.98 -29.03
CA PRO A 8 -7.60 6.76 -27.81
C PRO A 8 -7.32 5.82 -26.63
N LEU A 9 -6.25 6.11 -25.88
CA LEU A 9 -5.90 5.37 -24.67
C LEU A 9 -7.01 5.52 -23.62
N PRO A 10 -7.43 4.44 -22.94
CA PRO A 10 -8.40 4.55 -21.86
C PRO A 10 -7.86 5.48 -20.76
N PRO A 11 -8.72 6.30 -20.12
CA PRO A 11 -8.31 7.15 -19.03
C PRO A 11 -7.71 6.29 -17.92
N THR A 12 -6.47 6.60 -17.52
CA THR A 12 -5.84 5.96 -16.38
C THR A 12 -6.73 6.21 -15.17
N PRO A 13 -7.23 5.17 -14.48
CA PRO A 13 -8.03 5.39 -13.28
C PRO A 13 -7.18 6.18 -12.29
N ALA A 14 -7.63 7.39 -11.97
CA ALA A 14 -6.99 8.23 -10.97
C ALA A 14 -7.11 7.48 -9.64
N LEU A 15 -6.00 6.85 -9.23
CA LEU A 15 -5.90 6.16 -7.95
C LEU A 15 -6.17 7.22 -6.88
N ARG A 16 -7.36 7.18 -6.27
CA ARG A 16 -7.68 8.03 -5.13
C ARG A 16 -6.85 7.52 -3.97
N VAL A 17 -5.71 8.17 -3.75
CA VAL A 17 -4.90 7.97 -2.54
C VAL A 17 -5.72 8.54 -1.39
N SER A 18 -6.37 7.66 -0.62
CA SER A 18 -7.12 8.07 0.58
C SER A 18 -6.15 8.65 1.60
N PRO A 19 -6.20 9.97 1.90
CA PRO A 19 -5.40 10.56 2.96
C PRO A 19 -6.06 10.21 4.29
N GLY A 20 -5.58 9.15 4.95
CA GLY A 20 -6.15 8.73 6.23
C GLY A 20 -5.96 7.26 6.63
N LEU A 21 -5.28 6.44 5.83
CA LEU A 21 -4.89 5.12 6.33
C LEU A 21 -3.81 5.28 7.41
N ALA A 22 -4.11 4.81 8.63
CA ALA A 22 -3.14 4.54 9.68
C ALA A 22 -1.85 3.94 9.10
N PRO A 23 -0.66 4.22 9.67
CA PRO A 23 0.61 3.87 9.04
C PRO A 23 0.60 2.41 8.61
N ALA A 24 0.47 2.21 7.30
CA ALA A 24 0.34 0.87 6.75
C ALA A 24 1.57 0.09 7.22
N ARG A 25 1.35 -1.11 7.78
CA ARG A 25 2.45 -1.99 8.17
C ARG A 25 3.46 -2.01 7.00
N PRO A 26 4.76 -1.78 7.21
CA PRO A 26 5.76 -1.64 6.15
C PRO A 26 5.62 -2.68 5.01
N ALA A 27 5.36 -3.93 5.37
CA ALA A 27 5.11 -5.01 4.41
C ALA A 27 3.88 -4.80 3.51
N ARG A 28 2.77 -4.27 4.05
CA ARG A 28 1.58 -3.92 3.26
C ARG A 28 1.90 -2.84 2.22
N LEU A 29 2.68 -1.83 2.59
CA LEU A 29 3.09 -0.77 1.67
C LEU A 29 3.96 -1.31 0.52
N LEU A 30 4.87 -2.24 0.82
CA LEU A 30 5.69 -2.91 -0.20
C LEU A 30 4.87 -3.83 -1.11
N VAL A 31 3.85 -4.51 -0.58
CA VAL A 31 2.92 -5.31 -1.41
C VAL A 31 2.04 -4.41 -2.28
N GLU A 32 1.61 -3.28 -1.76
CA GLU A 32 0.90 -2.29 -2.56
C GLU A 32 1.80 -1.80 -3.70
N ALA A 33 3.08 -1.53 -3.42
CA ALA A 33 4.05 -1.17 -4.45
C ALA A 33 4.13 -2.29 -5.51
N ALA A 34 4.27 -3.55 -5.07
CA ALA A 34 4.27 -4.71 -5.96
C ALA A 34 3.01 -4.86 -6.82
N ARG A 35 1.82 -4.46 -6.34
CA ARG A 35 0.57 -4.49 -7.13
C ARG A 35 0.56 -3.46 -8.25
N THR A 36 1.11 -2.28 -7.99
CA THR A 36 1.21 -1.22 -9.00
C THR A 36 2.40 -1.40 -9.94
N TRP A 37 3.27 -2.37 -9.65
CA TRP A 37 4.43 -2.64 -10.45
C TRP A 37 4.01 -3.11 -11.84
N ALA A 38 4.46 -2.39 -12.85
CA ALA A 38 4.27 -2.74 -14.24
C ALA A 38 5.57 -2.51 -15.00
N ARG A 39 5.94 -3.44 -15.86
CA ARG A 39 6.99 -3.24 -16.87
C ARG A 39 6.37 -3.29 -18.25
N THR A 40 6.64 -2.26 -19.04
CA THR A 40 6.35 -2.27 -20.47
C THR A 40 7.49 -2.95 -21.23
N PRO A 41 7.22 -3.50 -22.44
CA PRO A 41 8.25 -4.11 -23.29
C PRO A 41 9.42 -3.17 -23.59
N ASP A 42 9.17 -1.86 -23.62
CA ASP A 42 10.16 -0.83 -23.93
C ASP A 42 11.13 -0.55 -22.76
N GLY A 43 11.07 -1.35 -21.69
CA GLY A 43 11.87 -1.17 -20.48
C GLY A 43 11.42 0.01 -19.61
N ARG A 44 10.39 0.77 -20.04
CA ARG A 44 9.73 1.76 -19.19
C ARG A 44 8.82 1.04 -18.20
N GLY A 45 8.92 1.35 -16.92
CA GLY A 45 8.16 0.65 -15.91
C GLY A 45 8.71 0.88 -14.51
N GLY A 46 8.11 0.20 -13.55
CA GLY A 46 8.42 0.32 -12.14
C GLY A 46 7.15 0.53 -11.33
N PHE A 47 7.32 1.17 -10.18
CA PHE A 47 6.24 1.46 -9.25
C PHE A 47 5.49 2.72 -9.64
N GLU A 48 4.23 2.80 -9.26
CA GLU A 48 3.47 4.05 -9.40
C GLU A 48 4.18 5.18 -8.58
N PRO A 49 4.40 6.37 -9.16
CA PRO A 49 5.22 7.41 -8.52
C PRO A 49 4.72 7.90 -7.17
N ALA A 50 3.40 8.02 -6.95
CA ALA A 50 2.86 8.43 -5.66
C ALA A 50 3.15 7.38 -4.58
N LEU A 51 3.07 6.11 -4.92
CA LEU A 51 3.36 5.00 -4.02
C LEU A 51 4.86 4.86 -3.75
N ALA A 52 5.71 5.04 -4.75
CA ALA A 52 7.16 5.11 -4.55
C ALA A 52 7.54 6.24 -3.58
N ARG A 53 6.91 7.41 -3.69
CA ARG A 53 7.09 8.52 -2.73
C ARG A 53 6.63 8.13 -1.33
N GLN A 54 5.51 7.41 -1.18
CA GLN A 54 5.05 6.92 0.12
C GLN A 54 6.03 5.91 0.74
N VAL A 55 6.58 4.99 -0.06
CA VAL A 55 7.61 4.04 0.39
C VAL A 55 8.87 4.79 0.86
N CYS A 56 9.31 5.80 0.11
CA CYS A 56 10.42 6.66 0.51
C CYS A 56 10.12 7.43 1.80
N ALA A 57 8.93 8.02 1.92
CA ALA A 57 8.51 8.74 3.13
C ALA A 57 8.42 7.81 4.36
N ALA A 58 8.14 6.52 4.16
CA ALA A 58 8.18 5.50 5.20
C ALA A 58 9.60 5.03 5.56
N GLY A 59 10.66 5.61 4.98
CA GLY A 59 12.05 5.22 5.22
C GLY A 59 12.47 3.91 4.53
N LEU A 60 11.67 3.42 3.58
CA LEU A 60 11.87 2.15 2.88
C LEU A 60 12.35 2.34 1.44
N GLY A 61 12.72 3.56 1.04
CA GLY A 61 13.09 3.90 -0.33
C GLY A 61 14.28 3.08 -0.87
N SER A 62 15.23 2.70 0.01
CA SER A 62 16.37 1.84 -0.35
C SER A 62 15.95 0.43 -0.80
N LEU A 63 14.75 -0.01 -0.45
CA LEU A 63 14.23 -1.33 -0.81
C LEU A 63 13.63 -1.38 -2.21
N LEU A 64 13.27 -0.23 -2.81
CA LEU A 64 12.59 -0.19 -4.11
C LEU A 64 13.37 -0.87 -5.24
N PRO A 65 14.69 -0.66 -5.42
CA PRO A 65 15.44 -1.34 -6.49
C PRO A 65 15.45 -2.86 -6.33
N ALA A 66 15.55 -3.35 -5.10
CA ALA A 66 15.58 -4.78 -4.84
C ALA A 66 14.16 -5.39 -4.93
N LEU A 67 13.12 -4.65 -4.54
CA LEU A 67 11.74 -5.04 -4.79
C LEU A 67 11.45 -5.12 -6.31
N ASP A 68 11.95 -4.17 -7.12
CA ASP A 68 11.81 -4.24 -8.58
C ASP A 68 12.50 -5.48 -9.14
N GLY A 69 13.72 -5.79 -8.68
CA GLY A 69 14.42 -7.02 -9.03
C GLY A 69 13.62 -8.29 -8.68
N LEU A 70 12.99 -8.32 -7.50
CA LEU A 70 12.12 -9.43 -7.09
C LEU A 70 10.91 -9.58 -8.03
N MET A 71 10.26 -8.47 -8.39
CA MET A 71 9.12 -8.48 -9.31
C MET A 71 9.51 -8.95 -10.71
N VAL A 72 10.70 -8.57 -11.21
CA VAL A 72 11.25 -9.10 -12.47
C VAL A 72 11.46 -10.62 -12.39
N ILE A 73 12.09 -11.11 -11.32
CA ILE A 73 12.32 -12.55 -11.13
C ILE A 73 10.99 -13.30 -11.13
N ILE A 74 9.99 -12.79 -10.41
CA ILE A 74 8.65 -13.36 -10.36
C ILE A 74 8.01 -13.37 -11.75
N ALA A 75 8.05 -12.26 -12.49
CA ALA A 75 7.45 -12.16 -13.82
C ALA A 75 8.07 -13.12 -14.83
N VAL A 76 9.38 -13.41 -14.70
CA VAL A 76 10.12 -14.30 -15.61
C VAL A 76 9.96 -15.77 -15.24
N HIS A 77 9.95 -16.10 -13.94
CA HIS A 77 10.04 -17.49 -13.48
C HIS A 77 8.72 -18.08 -12.97
N ALA A 78 7.70 -17.26 -12.69
CA ALA A 78 6.41 -17.79 -12.27
C ALA A 78 5.68 -18.43 -13.47
N PRO A 79 5.09 -19.63 -13.31
CA PRO A 79 4.33 -20.28 -14.39
C PRO A 79 3.06 -19.51 -14.77
N ALA A 80 2.56 -18.67 -13.86
CA ALA A 80 1.47 -17.74 -14.08
C ALA A 80 1.71 -16.48 -13.24
N PRO A 81 1.22 -15.30 -13.69
CA PRO A 81 1.31 -14.06 -12.92
C PRO A 81 0.81 -14.25 -11.49
N LEU A 82 1.47 -13.59 -10.52
CA LEU A 82 0.98 -13.62 -9.14
C LEU A 82 -0.36 -12.89 -9.05
N ALA A 83 -1.34 -13.56 -8.46
CA ALA A 83 -2.63 -12.94 -8.20
C ALA A 83 -2.51 -12.04 -6.97
N LEU A 84 -2.08 -10.78 -7.12
CA LEU A 84 -1.92 -9.86 -5.98
C LEU A 84 -3.19 -9.09 -5.59
N GLY A 85 -4.21 -9.12 -6.45
CA GLY A 85 -5.44 -8.33 -6.29
C GLY A 85 -5.29 -6.91 -6.84
N ALA A 86 -6.36 -6.12 -6.72
CA ALA A 86 -6.35 -4.73 -7.16
C ALA A 86 -5.59 -3.85 -6.15
N PRO A 87 -4.97 -2.75 -6.61
CA PRO A 87 -4.45 -1.71 -5.72
C PRO A 87 -5.51 -1.25 -4.71
N GLY A 88 -5.12 -1.11 -3.44
CA GLY A 88 -5.97 -0.70 -2.32
C GLY A 88 -6.87 -1.80 -1.75
N SER A 89 -6.93 -3.00 -2.35
CA SER A 89 -7.76 -4.10 -1.82
C SER A 89 -7.05 -4.84 -0.69
N GLU A 90 -7.77 -5.49 0.23
CA GLU A 90 -7.13 -6.42 1.17
C GLU A 90 -6.44 -7.58 0.41
N PRO A 91 -5.29 -8.10 0.88
CA PRO A 91 -4.57 -9.21 0.26
C PRO A 91 -5.28 -10.53 0.57
N THR A 92 -6.36 -10.82 -0.12
CA THR A 92 -7.21 -12.02 0.12
C THR A 92 -6.71 -13.25 -0.62
N THR A 93 -5.99 -13.07 -1.72
CA THR A 93 -5.45 -14.16 -2.53
C THR A 93 -4.32 -14.90 -1.81
N SER A 94 -4.06 -16.16 -2.18
CA SER A 94 -2.94 -16.93 -1.63
C SER A 94 -1.59 -16.26 -1.91
N ASP A 95 -1.38 -15.79 -3.15
CA ASP A 95 -0.13 -15.16 -3.58
C ASP A 95 0.12 -13.82 -2.86
N ALA A 96 -0.92 -13.00 -2.68
CA ALA A 96 -0.77 -11.74 -1.94
C ALA A 96 -0.41 -12.01 -0.48
N ARG A 97 -1.10 -12.96 0.19
CA ARG A 97 -0.78 -13.34 1.58
C ARG A 97 0.63 -13.90 1.72
N LEU A 98 1.06 -14.69 0.74
CA LEU A 98 2.40 -15.24 0.70
C LEU A 98 3.46 -14.14 0.60
N LEU A 99 3.28 -13.19 -0.32
CA LEU A 99 4.19 -12.07 -0.50
C LEU A 99 4.20 -11.14 0.72
N VAL A 100 3.02 -10.85 1.29
CA VAL A 100 2.89 -10.10 2.56
C VAL A 100 3.67 -10.80 3.66
N ALA A 101 3.51 -12.12 3.83
CA ALA A 101 4.20 -12.87 4.88
C ALA A 101 5.71 -12.87 4.68
N ALA A 102 6.20 -13.05 3.45
CA ALA A 102 7.63 -13.01 3.13
C ALA A 102 8.24 -11.64 3.41
N LEU A 103 7.60 -10.55 2.93
CA LEU A 103 8.07 -9.19 3.16
C LEU A 103 7.92 -8.76 4.62
N ASN A 104 6.89 -9.23 5.33
CA ASN A 104 6.72 -8.94 6.74
C ASN A 104 7.80 -9.63 7.58
N GLY A 105 8.11 -10.91 7.32
CA GLY A 105 9.24 -11.59 7.96
C GLY A 105 10.52 -10.80 7.74
N LEU A 106 10.84 -10.48 6.49
CA LEU A 106 12.02 -9.69 6.14
C LEU A 106 12.10 -8.35 6.87
N VAL A 107 11.03 -7.55 6.88
CA VAL A 107 11.05 -6.21 7.51
C VAL A 107 11.03 -6.28 9.04
N THR A 108 10.46 -7.33 9.63
CA THR A 108 10.33 -7.43 11.09
C THR A 108 11.48 -8.16 11.76
N THR A 109 11.99 -9.24 11.16
CA THR A 109 13.06 -10.08 11.73
C THR A 109 14.38 -9.92 10.98
N GLY A 110 14.39 -9.29 9.80
CA GLY A 110 15.57 -9.27 8.92
C GLY A 110 15.86 -10.62 8.27
N GLU A 111 15.01 -11.62 8.48
CA GLU A 111 15.24 -12.97 7.97
C GLU A 111 14.82 -13.07 6.50
N SER A 112 15.71 -13.65 5.70
CA SER A 112 15.47 -13.96 4.28
C SER A 112 15.08 -15.42 4.06
N GLY A 113 14.73 -16.13 5.14
CA GLY A 113 14.26 -17.52 5.15
C GLY A 113 12.86 -17.67 5.74
N GLY A 114 12.30 -18.87 5.65
CA GLY A 114 11.05 -19.23 6.29
C GLY A 114 9.99 -19.76 5.32
N PRO A 115 8.86 -20.26 5.87
CA PRO A 115 7.89 -21.05 5.11
C PRO A 115 7.22 -20.28 3.96
N ALA A 116 7.04 -18.96 4.11
CA ALA A 116 6.51 -18.12 3.04
C ALA A 116 7.49 -17.98 1.86
N ILE A 117 8.78 -17.81 2.17
CA ILE A 117 9.84 -17.71 1.16
C ILE A 117 10.06 -19.06 0.49
N ASP A 118 10.00 -20.16 1.24
CA ASP A 118 10.13 -21.50 0.67
C ASP A 118 8.98 -21.86 -0.27
N ARG A 119 7.74 -21.52 0.10
CA ARG A 119 6.57 -21.68 -0.78
C ARG A 119 6.68 -20.79 -2.03
N LEU A 120 7.16 -19.55 -1.90
CA LEU A 120 7.39 -18.68 -3.04
C LEU A 120 8.47 -19.27 -3.96
N ALA A 121 9.57 -19.75 -3.38
CA ALA A 121 10.66 -20.37 -4.12
C ALA A 121 10.22 -21.65 -4.85
N LEU A 122 9.40 -22.48 -4.21
CA LEU A 122 8.80 -23.66 -4.84
C LEU A 122 7.94 -23.26 -6.05
N ARG A 123 7.13 -22.22 -5.90
CA ARG A 123 6.28 -21.71 -7.00
C ARG A 123 7.09 -21.21 -8.21
N LEU A 124 8.27 -20.63 -7.98
CA LEU A 124 9.15 -20.10 -9.02
C LEU A 124 10.09 -21.17 -9.63
N GLY A 125 10.03 -22.41 -9.16
CA GLY A 125 10.97 -23.47 -9.53
C GLY A 125 12.38 -23.26 -8.98
N ALA A 126 13.30 -24.20 -9.25
CA ALA A 126 14.62 -24.21 -8.64
C ALA A 126 15.44 -22.92 -8.90
N ARG A 127 15.55 -22.51 -10.18
CA ARG A 127 16.32 -21.32 -10.56
C ARG A 127 15.66 -20.02 -10.07
N GLY A 128 14.36 -19.87 -10.30
CA GLY A 128 13.61 -18.69 -9.88
C GLY A 128 13.59 -18.54 -8.35
N GLY A 129 13.45 -19.66 -7.63
CA GLY A 129 13.52 -19.70 -6.18
C GLY A 129 14.89 -19.33 -5.61
N ALA A 130 15.99 -19.78 -6.23
CA ALA A 130 17.34 -19.37 -5.83
C ALA A 130 17.55 -17.85 -6.02
N LEU A 131 17.12 -17.30 -7.16
CA LEU A 131 17.20 -15.87 -7.44
C LEU A 131 16.33 -15.04 -6.48
N ALA A 132 15.10 -15.50 -6.21
CA ALA A 132 14.20 -14.83 -5.27
C ALA A 132 14.79 -14.78 -3.86
N ARG A 133 15.38 -15.89 -3.37
CA ARG A 133 16.08 -15.91 -2.08
C ARG A 133 17.27 -14.97 -2.04
N ALA A 134 18.11 -14.96 -3.08
CA ALA A 134 19.24 -14.03 -3.17
C ALA A 134 18.78 -12.57 -3.18
N CYS A 135 17.69 -12.27 -3.88
CA CYS A 135 17.07 -10.95 -3.92
C CYS A 135 16.52 -10.53 -2.55
N LEU A 136 15.82 -11.43 -1.86
CA LEU A 136 15.32 -11.20 -0.49
C LEU A 136 16.48 -11.04 0.51
N ALA A 137 17.57 -11.80 0.38
CA ALA A 137 18.76 -11.60 1.21
C ALA A 137 19.37 -10.19 1.01
N ARG A 138 19.41 -9.69 -0.24
CA ARG A 138 19.85 -8.32 -0.54
C ARG A 138 18.89 -7.27 0.00
N LEU A 139 17.58 -7.51 -0.06
CA LEU A 139 16.57 -6.67 0.60
C LEU A 139 16.82 -6.58 2.10
N ALA A 140 17.06 -7.71 2.76
CA ALA A 140 17.34 -7.76 4.18
C ALA A 140 18.61 -6.98 4.55
N GLN A 141 19.65 -7.03 3.72
CA GLN A 141 20.89 -6.25 3.89
C GLN A 141 20.70 -4.75 3.65
N ALA A 142 19.74 -4.37 2.81
CA ALA A 142 19.41 -2.97 2.49
C ALA A 142 18.44 -2.33 3.50
N LEU A 143 17.85 -3.14 4.39
CA LEU A 143 17.09 -2.61 5.50
C LEU A 143 18.03 -1.80 6.39
N PRO A 144 17.66 -0.57 6.76
CA PRO A 144 18.41 0.13 7.80
C PRO A 144 18.46 -0.79 9.02
N ALA A 145 19.66 -0.99 9.58
CA ALA A 145 19.84 -1.62 10.89
C ALA A 145 18.78 -1.04 11.82
N PRO A 146 18.11 -1.84 12.68
CA PRO A 146 16.89 -1.46 13.38
C PRO A 146 17.11 -0.17 14.16
N ALA A 147 16.97 0.94 13.45
CA ALA A 147 17.10 2.28 13.94
C ALA A 147 15.83 2.40 14.74
N VAL A 148 16.01 2.31 16.06
CA VAL A 148 15.07 2.67 17.12
C VAL A 148 13.86 3.29 16.46
N ARG A 149 12.81 2.47 16.25
CA ARG A 149 11.60 2.86 15.53
C ARG A 149 11.19 4.22 16.07
N MET A 150 11.54 5.29 15.37
CA MET A 150 10.97 6.59 15.67
C MET A 150 9.50 6.35 15.47
N VAL A 151 8.75 6.43 16.55
CA VAL A 151 7.30 6.45 16.52
C VAL A 151 6.97 7.62 15.61
N TRP A 152 6.72 7.31 14.34
CA TRP A 152 6.29 8.29 13.37
C TRP A 152 5.04 8.91 13.97
N PRO A 153 4.97 10.25 14.15
CA PRO A 153 3.78 10.87 14.70
C PRO A 153 2.61 10.43 13.81
N SER A 154 1.67 9.68 14.40
CA SER A 154 0.44 9.32 13.70
C SER A 154 -0.19 10.60 13.19
N ALA A 155 -0.81 10.58 12.02
CA ALA A 155 -1.52 11.76 11.49
C ALA A 155 -2.59 12.28 12.49
N ASP A 156 -3.05 11.43 13.41
CA ASP A 156 -3.92 11.79 14.53
C ASP A 156 -3.27 12.79 15.51
N ALA A 157 -1.94 12.73 15.67
CA ALA A 157 -1.20 13.65 16.54
C ALA A 157 -1.07 15.06 15.93
N THR A 158 -1.20 15.21 14.61
CA THR A 158 -1.16 16.52 13.94
C THR A 158 -2.52 17.23 13.99
N GLN A 159 -3.63 16.51 14.11
CA GLN A 159 -4.96 17.13 14.31
C GLN A 159 -5.14 17.71 15.73
N ALA A 160 -4.35 17.29 16.71
CA ALA A 160 -4.37 17.85 18.06
C ALA A 160 -3.61 19.19 18.19
N ALA A 161 -2.89 19.64 17.16
CA ALA A 161 -2.06 20.86 17.19
C ALA A 161 -2.57 21.97 16.25
N VAL A 162 -3.86 21.95 15.89
CA VAL A 162 -4.50 22.96 15.02
C VAL A 162 -5.31 23.92 15.90
N PHE A 163 -4.66 25.04 16.21
CA PHE A 163 -5.14 26.33 16.74
C PHE A 163 -5.71 26.40 18.17
N PRO A 164 -5.15 27.28 19.04
CA PRO A 164 -5.87 27.73 20.23
C PRO A 164 -7.12 28.49 19.79
N GLU A 165 -8.26 28.11 20.35
CA GLU A 165 -9.52 28.85 20.25
C GLU A 165 -9.30 30.33 20.61
N ALA A 166 -9.42 31.20 19.62
CA ALA A 166 -9.84 32.57 19.86
C ALA A 166 -11.35 32.54 20.06
N THR A 167 -11.81 32.30 21.29
CA THR A 167 -13.23 32.49 21.61
C THR A 167 -13.42 33.90 22.13
N GLU A 168 -13.93 34.73 21.21
CA GLU A 168 -14.50 36.04 21.47
C GLU A 168 -15.48 36.04 22.64
N GLU A 169 -15.24 37.03 23.49
CA GLU A 169 -16.20 37.73 24.31
C GLU A 169 -17.45 38.15 23.50
N LYS A 170 -18.63 37.57 23.80
CA LYS A 170 -19.91 38.29 23.69
C LYS A 170 -21.11 37.59 24.35
N ALA A 171 -21.60 38.26 25.40
CA ALA A 171 -23.00 38.48 25.77
C ALA A 171 -23.97 37.26 25.82
N LEU A 172 -24.19 36.75 27.03
CA LEU A 172 -25.43 36.07 27.40
C LEU A 172 -26.38 37.07 28.06
N GLY A 173 -27.61 37.20 27.55
CA GLY A 173 -28.65 37.95 28.26
C GLY A 173 -29.94 38.25 27.48
N SER A 174 -30.64 37.25 26.93
CA SER A 174 -32.10 37.31 26.69
C SER A 174 -32.56 35.91 26.27
N SER A 175 -33.21 35.14 27.14
CA SER A 175 -34.64 35.19 27.42
C SER A 175 -35.50 35.02 26.16
N GLY A 176 -36.31 33.96 26.14
CA GLY A 176 -37.50 33.93 25.30
C GLY A 176 -37.64 32.71 24.40
N GLU A 177 -38.39 31.74 24.93
CA GLU A 177 -39.60 31.24 24.26
C GLU A 177 -39.56 29.88 23.54
N ARG A 178 -40.56 29.11 23.97
CA ARG A 178 -40.88 27.73 23.63
C ARG A 178 -41.70 27.71 22.34
N ARG A 179 -41.56 26.66 21.54
CA ARG A 179 -42.61 25.93 20.80
C ARG A 179 -41.90 24.79 20.05
N SER A 180 -42.05 23.54 20.47
CA SER A 180 -43.18 22.67 20.14
C SER A 180 -43.41 22.60 18.62
N CYS A 181 -42.89 21.54 17.99
CA CYS A 181 -43.61 20.78 16.99
C CYS A 181 -43.10 19.33 17.00
N ARG A 182 -44.05 18.43 17.24
CA ARG A 182 -43.96 16.99 17.41
C ARG A 182 -44.68 16.42 16.19
N ALA A 183 -44.00 15.67 15.33
CA ALA A 183 -44.59 14.74 14.36
C ALA A 183 -43.46 13.96 13.68
N PHE A 184 -43.29 12.66 13.96
CA PHE A 184 -43.94 11.52 13.29
C PHE A 184 -43.25 11.16 11.97
N PHE A 185 -42.44 10.08 11.93
CA PHE A 185 -42.91 8.72 11.62
C PHE A 185 -41.77 7.69 11.86
N PRO A 186 -42.08 6.47 12.33
CA PRO A 186 -41.14 5.37 12.51
C PRO A 186 -40.98 4.48 11.25
N SER A 187 -39.90 3.71 11.28
CA SER A 187 -39.45 2.68 10.33
C SER A 187 -40.39 1.48 10.09
N LEU A 188 -40.14 0.81 8.94
CA LEU A 188 -40.27 -0.63 8.63
C LEU A 188 -41.73 -1.17 8.54
N GLU A 189 -42.12 -2.13 7.68
CA GLU A 189 -41.40 -3.27 7.12
C GLU A 189 -42.16 -3.95 5.96
N ALA A 190 -41.46 -4.86 5.28
CA ALA A 190 -41.86 -5.84 4.28
C ALA A 190 -43.31 -6.39 4.31
N HIS A 191 -43.98 -6.38 3.15
CA HIS A 191 -44.26 -7.56 2.32
C HIS A 191 -45.08 -7.19 1.07
#